data_AF-P0AEV2-F1
#
_entry.id   AF-P0AEV2-F1
#
_cell.length_a   1.000
_cell.length_b   1.000
_cell.length_c   1.000
_cell.angle_alpha   90.00
_cell.angle_beta   90.00
_cell.angle_gamma   90.00
#
_symmetry.space_group_name_H-M   'P 1'
#
loop_
_entity.id
_entity.type
_entity.pdbx_description
1 polymer ?
#
loop_
_entity_poly.entity_id
_entity_poly.type
_entity_poly.pdbx_seq_one_letter_code
_entity_poly.pdbx_strand_id
1 'polypeptide(L)'
;MTQPLVGKQILIVEDEQVFRSLLDSWFSSLGATTVLAADGVDALELLGGFTPDLMICDIAMPRMNGLKLLEHIRNRGDQTPVLVISATENMADIAKALRLGVEDVLLKPVKDLNRLREMVFACLYPSMFNSRVEEEERLFRDWDAMVDNPAAAAKLLQELQPPVQQVISHCRVNYRQLVAADKPGLVLDIAALSENDLAFYCLDVTRAGHNGVLAALLLRALFNGLLQEQLAHQNQRLPELGALLKQVNHLLRQANLPGQFPLLVGYYHRELKNLILVSAGLNATLNTGEHQVQISNGVPLGTLGNAYLNQLSQRCDAWQCQIWGTGGRLRLMLSAE
;
A
#
# COMPACT_ATOMS: atom_id res chain seq x y z
N MET A 1 -3.71 -33.03 11.86
CA MET A 1 -3.71 -31.56 11.80
C MET A 1 -2.54 -31.17 10.91
N THR A 2 -2.79 -30.49 9.79
CA THR A 2 -1.72 -29.94 8.96
C THR A 2 -1.02 -28.84 9.76
N GLN A 3 0.30 -28.94 9.93
CA GLN A 3 1.11 -27.87 10.51
C GLN A 3 1.38 -26.84 9.40
N PRO A 4 0.71 -25.68 9.40
CA PRO A 4 0.73 -24.78 8.24
C PRO A 4 2.05 -24.05 8.05
N LEU A 5 2.94 -24.03 9.04
CA LEU A 5 4.22 -23.32 8.99
C LEU A 5 5.43 -24.25 8.87
N VAL A 6 5.24 -25.51 8.48
CA VAL A 6 6.37 -26.43 8.23
C VAL A 6 7.35 -25.82 7.24
N GLY A 7 8.63 -25.78 7.63
CA GLY A 7 9.73 -25.24 6.83
C GLY A 7 9.89 -23.72 6.96
N LYS A 8 9.02 -23.02 7.69
CA LYS A 8 9.17 -21.58 7.96
C LYS A 8 10.10 -21.34 9.14
N GLN A 9 11.01 -20.37 8.98
CA GLN A 9 11.90 -19.90 10.02
C GLN A 9 11.43 -18.53 10.55
N ILE A 10 11.18 -18.44 11.85
CA ILE A 10 10.62 -17.25 12.48
C ILE A 10 11.61 -16.72 13.50
N LEU A 11 12.03 -15.46 13.34
CA LEU A 11 12.85 -14.77 14.33
C LEU A 11 11.93 -14.03 15.31
N ILE A 12 11.99 -14.35 16.59
CA ILE A 12 11.21 -13.68 17.64
C ILE A 12 12.16 -12.80 18.47
N VAL A 13 11.99 -11.49 18.35
CA VAL A 13 12.76 -10.47 19.06
C VAL A 13 11.86 -9.80 20.09
N GLU A 14 12.02 -10.19 21.35
CA GLU A 14 11.11 -9.84 22.45
C GLU A 14 11.92 -9.87 23.74
N ASP A 15 11.84 -8.88 24.62
CA ASP A 15 12.62 -8.86 25.85
C ASP A 15 11.92 -9.61 27.00
N GLU A 16 10.59 -9.55 27.06
CA GLU A 16 9.80 -10.24 28.07
C GLU A 16 9.85 -11.77 27.87
N GLN A 17 10.59 -12.46 28.75
CA GLN A 17 10.81 -13.90 28.63
C GLN A 17 9.52 -14.72 28.53
N VAL A 18 8.49 -14.38 29.30
CA VAL A 18 7.21 -15.10 29.32
C VAL A 18 6.51 -14.97 27.98
N PHE A 19 6.41 -13.75 27.45
CA PHE A 19 5.79 -13.50 26.15
C PHE A 19 6.62 -14.09 25.00
N ARG A 20 7.95 -14.01 25.06
CA ARG A 20 8.86 -14.66 24.09
C ARG A 20 8.63 -16.17 24.03
N SER A 21 8.55 -16.85 25.18
CA SER A 21 8.26 -18.28 25.26
C SER A 21 6.85 -18.64 24.81
N LEU A 22 5.86 -17.77 25.05
CA LEU A 22 4.50 -17.95 24.53
C LEU A 22 4.49 -17.94 23.01
N LEU A 23 5.13 -16.94 22.39
CA LEU A 23 5.25 -16.85 20.94
C LEU A 23 5.99 -18.06 20.38
N ASP A 24 7.11 -18.44 20.98
CA ASP A 24 7.90 -19.61 20.61
C ASP A 24 7.06 -20.90 20.57
N SER A 25 6.34 -21.19 21.65
CA SER A 25 5.45 -22.35 21.74
C SER A 25 4.32 -22.28 20.71
N TRP A 26 3.78 -21.09 20.45
CA TRP A 26 2.69 -20.92 19.51
C TRP A 26 3.14 -21.17 18.07
N PHE A 27 4.24 -20.56 17.63
CA PHE A 27 4.82 -20.80 16.30
C PHE A 27 5.26 -22.24 16.10
N SER A 28 5.90 -22.84 17.10
CA SER A 28 6.27 -24.26 17.10
C SER A 28 5.05 -25.16 16.95
N SER A 29 3.92 -24.83 17.61
CA SER A 29 2.67 -25.59 17.47
C SER A 29 2.09 -25.58 16.05
N LEU A 30 2.42 -24.54 15.26
CA LEU A 30 2.05 -24.42 13.85
C LEU A 30 3.08 -25.06 12.90
N GLY A 31 4.19 -25.60 13.42
CA GLY A 31 5.25 -26.30 12.68
C GLY A 31 6.43 -25.43 12.22
N ALA A 32 6.47 -24.16 12.64
CA ALA A 32 7.60 -23.29 12.34
C ALA A 32 8.83 -23.66 13.18
N THR A 33 10.02 -23.37 12.67
CA THR A 33 11.25 -23.33 13.46
C THR A 33 11.48 -21.91 13.95
N THR A 34 11.67 -21.74 15.25
CA THR A 34 11.84 -20.43 15.89
C THR A 34 13.30 -20.18 16.24
N VAL A 35 13.72 -18.92 16.12
CA VAL A 35 14.99 -18.42 16.63
C VAL A 35 14.66 -17.25 17.54
N LEU A 36 15.24 -17.23 18.74
CA LEU A 36 14.85 -16.28 19.79
C LEU A 36 15.96 -15.27 20.05
N ALA A 37 15.59 -14.00 20.14
CA ALA A 37 16.45 -12.88 20.51
C ALA A 37 15.81 -12.10 21.66
N ALA A 38 16.61 -11.64 22.62
CA ALA A 38 16.10 -10.87 23.77
C ALA A 38 16.06 -9.36 23.51
N ASP A 39 16.76 -8.87 22.48
CA ASP A 39 16.70 -7.50 22.02
C ASP A 39 17.31 -7.33 20.61
N GLY A 40 17.36 -6.09 20.12
CA GLY A 40 17.85 -5.77 18.79
C GLY A 40 19.33 -6.05 18.54
N VAL A 41 20.17 -6.13 19.58
CA VAL A 41 21.59 -6.48 19.40
C VAL A 41 21.72 -7.98 19.10
N ASP A 42 21.07 -8.82 19.90
CA ASP A 42 21.06 -10.27 19.68
C ASP A 42 20.43 -10.61 18.32
N ALA A 43 19.35 -9.92 17.96
CA ALA A 43 18.69 -10.10 16.66
C ALA A 43 19.62 -9.75 15.49
N LEU A 44 20.37 -8.64 15.57
CA LEU A 44 21.32 -8.26 14.53
C LEU A 44 22.45 -9.27 14.36
N GLU A 45 22.94 -9.87 15.44
CA GLU A 45 23.95 -10.93 15.39
C GLU A 45 23.41 -12.17 14.70
N LEU A 46 22.19 -12.58 15.08
CA LEU A 46 21.50 -13.74 14.52
C LEU A 46 21.18 -13.58 13.02
N LEU A 47 20.72 -12.40 12.61
CA LEU A 47 20.45 -12.07 11.20
C LEU A 47 21.71 -12.08 10.32
N GLY A 48 22.91 -12.07 10.91
CA GLY A 48 24.16 -12.28 10.17
C GLY A 48 24.36 -13.72 9.70
N GLY A 49 23.68 -14.69 10.30
CA GLY A 49 23.85 -16.13 10.02
C GLY A 49 22.72 -16.79 9.24
N PHE A 50 21.53 -16.18 9.19
CA PHE A 50 20.38 -16.70 8.45
C PHE A 50 19.36 -15.59 8.15
N THR A 51 18.46 -15.85 7.19
CA THR A 51 17.34 -14.96 6.81
C THR A 51 16.01 -15.60 7.22
N PRO A 52 15.30 -15.09 8.24
CA PRO A 52 13.99 -15.61 8.61
C PRO A 52 12.94 -15.33 7.53
N ASP A 53 11.91 -16.18 7.43
CA ASP A 53 10.73 -15.91 6.60
C ASP A 53 9.88 -14.76 7.18
N LEU A 54 9.90 -14.59 8.51
CA LEU A 54 9.18 -13.53 9.24
C LEU A 54 9.93 -13.21 10.52
N MET A 55 10.04 -11.92 10.83
CA MET A 55 10.51 -11.44 12.13
C MET A 55 9.34 -10.87 12.94
N ILE A 56 9.16 -11.37 14.16
CA ILE A 56 8.31 -10.75 15.18
C ILE A 56 9.18 -9.87 16.05
N CYS A 57 8.84 -8.59 16.18
CA CYS A 57 9.71 -7.61 16.83
C CYS A 57 8.95 -6.72 17.81
N ASP A 58 9.37 -6.71 19.08
CA ASP A 58 8.97 -5.64 20.01
C ASP A 58 9.76 -4.36 19.71
N ILE A 59 9.11 -3.22 19.92
CA ILE A 59 9.74 -1.91 19.89
C ILE A 59 10.54 -1.69 21.18
N ALA A 60 9.96 -1.89 22.35
CA ALA A 60 10.54 -1.43 23.61
C ALA A 60 11.44 -2.51 24.23
N MET A 61 12.72 -2.52 23.86
CA MET A 61 13.69 -3.52 24.33
C MET A 61 14.98 -2.88 24.87
N PRO A 62 15.71 -3.55 25.78
CA PRO A 62 17.01 -3.09 26.26
C PRO A 62 18.08 -3.12 25.15
N ARG A 63 19.23 -2.47 25.37
CA ARG A 63 20.39 -2.32 24.44
C ARG A 63 20.06 -1.69 23.07
N MET A 64 19.20 -2.30 22.28
CA MET A 64 18.67 -1.79 21.01
C MET A 64 17.17 -2.05 20.90
N ASN A 65 16.42 -0.97 20.70
CA ASN A 65 14.98 -1.01 20.50
C ASN A 65 14.63 -1.50 19.08
N GLY A 66 13.40 -1.98 18.88
CA GLY A 66 12.95 -2.56 17.62
C GLY A 66 13.00 -1.59 16.44
N LEU A 67 12.74 -0.30 16.67
CA LEU A 67 12.83 0.72 15.61
C LEU A 67 14.26 0.90 15.10
N LYS A 68 15.25 0.91 15.99
CA LYS A 68 16.67 0.96 15.60
C LYS A 68 17.07 -0.33 14.88
N LEU A 69 16.64 -1.49 15.35
CA LEU A 69 16.86 -2.77 14.65
C LEU A 69 16.33 -2.69 13.21
N LEU A 70 15.08 -2.23 13.06
CA LEU A 70 14.43 -2.06 11.76
C LEU A 70 15.20 -1.10 10.84
N GLU A 71 15.63 0.05 11.36
CA GLU A 71 16.49 0.98 10.60
C GLU A 71 17.79 0.31 10.14
N HIS A 72 18.45 -0.46 11.01
CA HIS A 72 19.72 -1.12 10.67
C HIS A 72 19.56 -2.14 9.55
N ILE A 73 18.53 -2.99 9.61
CA ILE A 73 18.32 -4.05 8.61
C ILE A 73 17.86 -3.45 7.27
N ARG A 74 16.94 -2.46 7.30
CA ARG A 74 16.47 -1.79 6.07
C ARG A 74 17.59 -1.02 5.38
N ASN A 75 18.49 -0.37 6.13
CA ASN A 75 19.67 0.30 5.57
C ASN A 75 20.67 -0.67 4.91
N ARG A 76 20.66 -1.95 5.29
CA ARG A 76 21.45 -3.01 4.64
C ARG A 76 20.74 -3.63 3.43
N GLY A 77 19.55 -3.16 3.09
CA GLY A 77 18.72 -3.69 2.01
C GLY A 77 17.93 -4.95 2.42
N ASP A 78 17.94 -5.34 3.69
CA ASP A 78 17.20 -6.50 4.16
C ASP A 78 15.68 -6.23 4.10
N GLN A 79 14.97 -7.02 3.29
CA GLN A 79 13.53 -6.93 3.06
C GLN A 79 12.74 -8.02 3.81
N THR A 80 13.33 -8.66 4.82
CA THR A 80 12.63 -9.62 5.67
C THR A 80 11.28 -9.03 6.13
N PRO A 81 10.16 -9.75 5.96
CA PRO A 81 8.86 -9.35 6.47
C PRO A 81 8.92 -9.19 7.99
N VAL A 82 8.38 -8.07 8.50
CA VAL A 82 8.39 -7.79 9.94
C VAL A 82 6.99 -7.52 10.42
N LEU A 83 6.59 -8.25 11.46
CA LEU A 83 5.42 -7.93 12.26
C LEU A 83 5.85 -7.34 13.60
N VAL A 84 5.41 -6.12 13.89
CA VAL A 84 5.70 -5.49 15.17
C VAL A 84 4.66 -5.89 16.20
N ILE A 85 5.08 -6.35 17.38
CA ILE A 85 4.19 -6.59 18.53
C ILE A 85 4.69 -5.78 19.71
N SER A 86 3.97 -4.73 20.13
CA SER A 86 4.48 -3.84 21.17
C SER A 86 3.42 -3.32 22.12
N ALA A 87 3.83 -3.00 23.35
CA ALA A 87 3.01 -2.31 24.34
C ALA A 87 3.03 -0.78 24.20
N THR A 88 3.67 -0.23 23.16
CA THR A 88 3.76 1.22 22.98
C THR A 88 2.40 1.85 22.64
N GLU A 89 2.05 2.91 23.37
CA GLU A 89 0.93 3.81 23.05
C GLU A 89 1.40 5.04 22.24
N ASN A 90 2.71 5.12 21.93
CA ASN A 90 3.28 6.24 21.22
C ASN A 90 3.03 6.13 19.71
N MET A 91 2.07 6.91 19.21
CA MET A 91 1.73 6.95 17.78
C MET A 91 2.92 7.32 16.88
N ALA A 92 3.92 8.06 17.39
CA ALA A 92 5.11 8.38 16.61
C ALA A 92 5.98 7.15 16.34
N ASP A 93 6.05 6.21 17.29
CA ASP A 93 6.78 4.96 17.14
C ASP A 93 6.09 4.03 16.13
N ILE A 94 4.76 3.94 16.19
CA ILE A 94 3.95 3.19 15.22
C ILE A 94 4.12 3.78 13.81
N ALA A 95 3.97 5.09 13.66
CA ALA A 95 4.15 5.76 12.37
C ALA A 95 5.57 5.57 11.81
N LYS A 96 6.58 5.56 12.68
CA LYS A 96 7.97 5.30 12.28
C LYS A 96 8.15 3.85 11.82
N ALA A 97 7.57 2.87 12.50
CA ALA A 97 7.59 1.48 12.06
C ALA A 97 6.95 1.30 10.68
N LEU A 98 5.76 1.87 10.46
CA LEU A 98 5.06 1.81 9.18
C LEU A 98 5.90 2.42 8.03
N ARG A 99 6.58 3.55 8.29
CA ARG A 99 7.49 4.18 7.31
C ARG A 99 8.72 3.32 6.98
N LEU A 100 9.12 2.41 7.86
CA LEU A 100 10.22 1.46 7.63
C LEU A 100 9.77 0.22 6.85
N GLY A 101 8.50 0.13 6.44
CA GLY A 101 7.98 -0.99 5.66
C GLY A 101 7.88 -2.27 6.47
N VAL A 102 7.27 -2.18 7.65
CA VAL A 102 6.77 -3.37 8.37
C VAL A 102 5.45 -3.81 7.76
N GLU A 103 5.14 -5.10 7.84
CA GLU A 103 3.89 -5.65 7.29
C GLU A 103 2.69 -5.14 8.07
N ASP A 104 2.78 -5.15 9.40
CA ASP A 104 1.74 -4.65 10.28
C ASP A 104 2.27 -4.46 11.72
N VAL A 105 1.45 -3.86 12.58
CA VAL A 105 1.67 -3.61 14.01
C VAL A 105 0.50 -4.15 14.83
N LEU A 106 0.82 -4.97 15.84
CA LEU A 106 -0.11 -5.51 16.83
C LEU A 106 0.21 -4.94 18.22
N LEU A 107 -0.80 -4.43 18.92
CA LEU A 107 -0.62 -3.87 20.26
C LEU A 107 -0.79 -4.94 21.35
N LYS A 108 0.11 -4.96 22.33
CA LYS A 108 -0.01 -5.76 23.56
C LYS A 108 -1.10 -5.14 24.46
N PRO A 109 -1.84 -5.94 25.26
CA PRO A 109 -1.73 -7.39 25.38
C PRO A 109 -2.41 -8.13 24.22
N VAL A 110 -1.73 -9.14 23.68
CA VAL A 110 -2.30 -10.02 22.64
C VAL A 110 -3.24 -11.03 23.33
N LYS A 111 -4.50 -10.62 23.51
CA LYS A 111 -5.53 -11.44 24.18
C LYS A 111 -6.03 -12.60 23.33
N ASP A 112 -5.98 -12.44 22.01
CA ASP A 112 -6.43 -13.43 21.03
C ASP A 112 -5.31 -13.69 20.01
N LEU A 113 -4.85 -14.95 19.97
CA LEU A 113 -3.83 -15.40 19.03
C LEU A 113 -4.39 -15.65 17.63
N ASN A 114 -5.72 -15.63 17.43
CA ASN A 114 -6.30 -15.70 16.08
C ASN A 114 -5.86 -14.52 15.24
N ARG A 115 -5.91 -13.30 15.79
CA ARG A 115 -5.41 -12.11 15.09
C ARG A 115 -3.93 -12.20 14.75
N LEU A 116 -3.12 -12.75 15.65
CA LEU A 116 -1.71 -13.01 15.33
C LEU A 116 -1.59 -14.05 14.20
N ARG A 117 -2.40 -15.12 14.22
CA ARG A 117 -2.44 -16.16 13.18
C ARG A 117 -2.70 -15.57 11.80
N GLU A 118 -3.72 -14.75 11.73
CA GLU A 118 -4.19 -14.04 10.54
C GLU A 118 -3.07 -13.19 9.93
N MET A 119 -2.47 -12.31 10.73
CA MET A 119 -1.36 -11.45 10.30
C MET A 119 -0.15 -12.27 9.83
N VAL A 120 0.24 -13.29 10.58
CA VAL A 120 1.36 -14.18 10.23
C VAL A 120 1.10 -14.90 8.91
N PHE A 121 -0.12 -15.36 8.69
CA PHE A 121 -0.49 -16.08 7.48
C PHE A 121 -0.60 -15.16 6.26
N ALA A 122 -1.10 -13.94 6.43
CA ALA A 122 -1.05 -12.90 5.41
C ALA A 122 0.40 -12.59 4.97
N CYS A 123 1.32 -12.47 5.93
CA CYS A 123 2.73 -12.22 5.66
C CYS A 123 3.41 -13.40 4.94
N LEU A 124 3.17 -14.63 5.38
CA LEU A 124 3.90 -15.82 4.92
C LEU A 124 3.30 -16.46 3.67
N TYR A 125 2.00 -16.24 3.44
CA TYR A 125 1.23 -16.81 2.33
C TYR A 125 0.34 -15.74 1.66
N PRO A 126 0.91 -14.64 1.15
CA PRO A 126 0.12 -13.55 0.55
C PRO A 126 -0.80 -14.05 -0.57
N SER A 127 -0.38 -15.06 -1.35
CA SER A 127 -1.22 -15.66 -2.39
C SER A 127 -2.43 -16.47 -1.88
N MET A 128 -2.39 -16.97 -0.64
CA MET A 128 -3.49 -17.69 0.00
C MET A 128 -4.42 -16.76 0.80
N PHE A 129 -3.88 -15.66 1.34
CA PHE A 129 -4.57 -14.69 2.21
C PHE A 129 -4.94 -13.37 1.55
N ASN A 130 -4.61 -13.17 0.26
CA ASN A 130 -5.23 -12.15 -0.59
C ASN A 130 -6.77 -12.33 -0.73
N SER A 131 -7.40 -13.26 -0.01
CA SER A 131 -8.85 -13.35 0.13
C SER A 131 -9.38 -12.36 1.19
N ARG A 132 -9.31 -11.06 0.88
CA ARG A 132 -10.41 -10.08 0.98
C ARG A 132 -11.14 -9.80 2.31
N VAL A 133 -10.99 -10.57 3.39
CA VAL A 133 -11.90 -10.47 4.56
C VAL A 133 -11.36 -9.60 5.70
N GLU A 134 -10.07 -9.64 6.03
CA GLU A 134 -9.53 -8.98 7.24
C GLU A 134 -8.91 -7.61 7.00
N GLU A 135 -8.29 -7.38 5.83
CA GLU A 135 -7.98 -6.02 5.39
C GLU A 135 -9.27 -5.21 5.33
N GLU A 136 -10.37 -5.81 4.86
CA GLU A 136 -11.70 -5.22 5.00
C GLU A 136 -12.01 -4.92 6.48
N GLU A 137 -11.96 -5.87 7.41
CA GLU A 137 -12.35 -5.63 8.82
C GLU A 137 -11.50 -4.62 9.61
N ARG A 138 -10.17 -4.58 9.43
CA ARG A 138 -9.31 -3.61 10.12
C ARG A 138 -9.43 -2.23 9.48
N LEU A 139 -9.42 -2.19 8.15
CA LEU A 139 -9.71 -0.96 7.43
C LEU A 139 -11.10 -0.45 7.82
N PHE A 140 -12.11 -1.30 8.00
CA PHE A 140 -13.47 -0.94 8.43
C PHE A 140 -13.56 -0.45 9.89
N ARG A 141 -12.76 -0.99 10.82
CA ARG A 141 -12.74 -0.47 12.21
C ARG A 141 -12.12 0.92 12.30
N ASP A 142 -11.00 1.11 11.60
CA ASP A 142 -10.39 2.44 11.49
C ASP A 142 -11.25 3.35 10.59
N TRP A 143 -11.98 2.78 9.63
CA TRP A 143 -12.96 3.47 8.78
C TRP A 143 -14.08 4.09 9.59
N ASP A 144 -14.73 3.35 10.49
CA ASP A 144 -15.81 3.88 11.32
C ASP A 144 -15.30 5.06 12.17
N ALA A 145 -14.10 4.93 12.76
CA ALA A 145 -13.46 6.02 13.50
C ALA A 145 -13.05 7.22 12.61
N MET A 146 -12.63 6.97 11.36
CA MET A 146 -12.26 8.01 10.39
C MET A 146 -13.49 8.71 9.78
N VAL A 147 -14.59 7.98 9.57
CA VAL A 147 -15.89 8.52 9.17
C VAL A 147 -16.35 9.57 10.19
N ASP A 148 -16.12 9.30 11.48
CA ASP A 148 -16.43 10.23 12.58
C ASP A 148 -15.47 11.43 12.68
N ASN A 149 -14.26 11.36 12.09
CA ASN A 149 -13.28 12.45 12.12
C ASN A 149 -12.67 12.79 10.74
N PRO A 150 -13.42 13.47 9.86
CA PRO A 150 -12.96 13.81 8.50
C PRO A 150 -11.70 14.68 8.48
N ALA A 151 -11.47 15.50 9.50
CA ALA A 151 -10.29 16.36 9.59
C ALA A 151 -9.02 15.53 9.84
N ALA A 152 -9.10 14.52 10.71
CA ALA A 152 -7.99 13.59 10.92
C ALA A 152 -7.72 12.76 9.67
N ALA A 153 -8.77 12.27 8.99
CA ALA A 153 -8.63 11.54 7.73
C ALA A 153 -7.97 12.39 6.63
N ALA A 154 -8.36 13.67 6.51
CA ALA A 154 -7.77 14.59 5.54
C ALA A 154 -6.30 14.89 5.85
N LYS A 155 -5.95 15.07 7.12
CA LYS A 155 -4.56 15.26 7.57
C LYS A 155 -3.71 14.02 7.29
N LEU A 156 -4.22 12.84 7.63
CA LEU A 156 -3.57 11.56 7.34
C LEU A 156 -3.32 11.39 5.83
N LEU A 157 -4.30 11.75 5.00
CA LEU A 157 -4.16 11.70 3.56
C LEU A 157 -3.10 12.66 3.03
N GLN A 158 -2.97 13.85 3.62
CA GLN A 158 -1.93 14.81 3.25
C GLN A 158 -0.53 14.33 3.64
N GLU A 159 -0.38 13.74 4.83
CA GLU A 159 0.89 13.19 5.33
C GLU A 159 1.37 11.99 4.53
N LEU A 160 0.47 11.32 3.83
CA LEU A 160 0.76 10.10 3.08
C LEU A 160 0.87 10.33 1.55
N GLN A 161 1.00 11.57 1.10
CA GLN A 161 1.32 11.85 -0.29
C GLN A 161 2.72 11.31 -0.66
N PRO A 162 2.89 10.79 -1.89
CA PRO A 162 4.19 10.33 -2.36
C PRO A 162 5.21 11.49 -2.41
N PRO A 163 6.51 11.21 -2.30
CA PRO A 163 7.53 12.25 -2.49
C PRO A 163 7.41 12.93 -3.86
N VAL A 164 7.54 14.26 -3.87
CA VAL A 164 7.44 15.10 -5.09
C VAL A 164 8.40 14.67 -6.18
N GLN A 165 9.63 14.33 -5.79
CA GLN A 165 10.65 13.78 -6.68
C GLN A 165 11.18 12.48 -6.08
N GLN A 166 11.16 11.42 -6.87
CA GLN A 166 11.59 10.10 -6.45
C GLN A 166 12.09 9.27 -7.65
N VAL A 167 12.83 8.21 -7.36
CA VAL A 167 13.16 7.17 -8.32
C VAL A 167 12.48 5.89 -7.84
N ILE A 168 11.64 5.31 -8.69
CA ILE A 168 10.84 4.13 -8.37
C ILE A 168 10.76 3.24 -9.61
N SER A 169 11.00 1.93 -9.46
CA SER A 169 11.13 0.99 -10.59
C SER A 169 12.07 1.50 -11.69
N HIS A 170 13.23 2.06 -11.28
CA HIS A 170 14.21 2.71 -12.17
C HIS A 170 13.66 3.81 -13.09
N CYS A 171 12.55 4.43 -12.68
CA CYS A 171 11.95 5.57 -13.37
C CYS A 171 12.07 6.80 -12.47
N ARG A 172 12.56 7.90 -13.03
CA ARG A 172 12.49 9.20 -12.35
C ARG A 172 11.07 9.70 -12.45
N VAL A 173 10.43 9.88 -11.29
CA VAL A 173 9.06 10.39 -11.19
C VAL A 173 9.10 11.73 -10.48
N ASN A 174 8.42 12.71 -11.07
CA ASN A 174 8.25 14.02 -10.49
C ASN A 174 6.82 14.50 -10.70
N TYR A 175 6.22 15.13 -9.69
CA TYR A 175 4.93 15.76 -9.88
C TYR A 175 4.87 17.18 -9.32
N ARG A 176 3.96 17.99 -9.87
CA ARG A 176 3.63 19.30 -9.32
C ARG A 176 2.14 19.40 -9.17
N GLN A 177 1.70 19.85 -8.00
CA GLN A 177 0.30 20.05 -7.70
C GLN A 177 0.07 21.48 -7.22
N LEU A 178 -0.96 22.12 -7.76
CA LEU A 178 -1.47 23.37 -7.20
C LEU A 178 -2.47 22.97 -6.11
N VAL A 179 -2.04 23.08 -4.85
CA VAL A 179 -2.83 22.66 -3.68
C VAL A 179 -3.52 23.88 -3.07
N ALA A 180 -4.79 23.75 -2.69
CA ALA A 180 -5.41 24.66 -1.75
C ALA A 180 -5.01 24.23 -0.33
N ALA A 181 -4.45 25.15 0.47
CA ALA A 181 -3.74 24.84 1.72
C ALA A 181 -4.53 24.06 2.78
N ASP A 182 -5.86 24.03 2.68
CA ASP A 182 -6.78 23.56 3.72
C ASP A 182 -7.64 22.36 3.32
N LYS A 183 -7.73 21.99 2.03
CA LYS A 183 -8.62 20.91 1.57
C LYS A 183 -7.93 19.99 0.56
N PRO A 184 -8.01 18.66 0.74
CA PRO A 184 -7.53 17.72 -0.26
C PRO A 184 -8.36 17.89 -1.54
N GLY A 185 -7.67 18.04 -2.67
CA GLY A 185 -8.27 18.26 -3.98
C GLY A 185 -8.10 17.03 -4.86
N LEU A 186 -7.04 17.05 -5.67
CA LEU A 186 -6.52 15.84 -6.30
C LEU A 186 -5.61 15.09 -5.32
N VAL A 187 -5.73 13.76 -5.30
CA VAL A 187 -4.94 12.87 -4.46
C VAL A 187 -4.22 11.91 -5.38
N LEU A 188 -2.88 11.95 -5.36
CA LEU A 188 -2.02 11.08 -6.15
C LEU A 188 -1.44 9.99 -5.26
N ASP A 189 -1.36 8.79 -5.80
CA ASP A 189 -0.50 7.73 -5.26
C ASP A 189 0.28 7.05 -6.39
N ILE A 190 1.46 6.53 -6.05
CA ILE A 190 2.41 5.93 -6.98
C ILE A 190 3.03 4.71 -6.30
N ALA A 191 3.00 3.56 -6.97
CA ALA A 191 3.50 2.31 -6.45
C ALA A 191 4.39 1.58 -7.45
N ALA A 192 5.47 0.98 -6.96
CA ALA A 192 6.23 -0.04 -7.68
C ALA A 192 5.50 -1.37 -7.53
N LEU A 193 5.20 -2.04 -8.64
CA LEU A 193 4.67 -3.40 -8.62
C LEU A 193 5.78 -4.44 -8.83
N SER A 194 6.85 -4.04 -9.52
CA SER A 194 8.07 -4.81 -9.73
C SER A 194 9.23 -3.85 -10.02
N GLU A 195 10.42 -4.38 -10.31
CA GLU A 195 11.55 -3.56 -10.81
C GLU A 195 11.24 -2.84 -12.15
N ASN A 196 10.29 -3.36 -12.93
CA ASN A 196 9.94 -2.86 -14.26
C ASN A 196 8.54 -2.26 -14.35
N ASP A 197 7.70 -2.50 -13.35
CA ASP A 197 6.28 -2.15 -13.37
C ASP A 197 5.99 -1.05 -12.34
N LEU A 198 5.39 0.02 -12.83
CA LEU A 198 4.96 1.15 -12.02
C LEU A 198 3.48 1.40 -12.24
N ALA A 199 2.77 1.70 -11.16
CA ALA A 199 1.38 2.12 -11.21
C ALA A 199 1.17 3.44 -10.49
N PHE A 200 0.13 4.16 -10.89
CA PHE A 200 -0.30 5.35 -10.21
C PHE A 200 -1.79 5.57 -10.38
N TYR A 201 -2.38 6.31 -9.48
CA TYR A 201 -3.73 6.83 -9.68
C TYR A 201 -3.85 8.25 -9.15
N CYS A 202 -4.79 9.01 -9.73
CA CYS A 202 -5.16 10.33 -9.26
C CYS A 202 -6.66 10.37 -9.03
N LEU A 203 -7.09 10.62 -7.79
CA LEU A 203 -8.50 10.73 -7.41
C LEU A 203 -8.87 12.19 -7.11
N ASP A 204 -10.01 12.66 -7.62
CA ASP A 204 -10.61 13.93 -7.19
C ASP A 204 -11.57 13.68 -6.01
N VAL A 205 -11.19 14.13 -4.82
CA VAL A 205 -11.99 13.91 -3.61
C VAL A 205 -13.08 14.97 -3.40
N THR A 206 -13.16 15.98 -4.26
CA THR A 206 -14.05 17.13 -4.03
C THR A 206 -15.50 16.90 -4.43
N ARG A 207 -15.79 15.85 -5.21
CA ARG A 207 -17.14 15.55 -5.73
C ARG A 207 -17.95 14.56 -4.89
N ALA A 208 -17.48 14.27 -3.68
CA ALA A 208 -18.13 13.35 -2.74
C ALA A 208 -18.16 13.85 -1.28
N GLY A 209 -17.90 15.14 -1.04
CA GLY A 209 -17.83 15.67 0.34
C GLY A 209 -16.79 14.92 1.18
N HIS A 210 -17.10 14.58 2.43
CA HIS A 210 -16.20 13.80 3.30
C HIS A 210 -15.91 12.38 2.76
N ASN A 211 -16.82 11.81 1.96
CA ASN A 211 -16.64 10.48 1.37
C ASN A 211 -15.50 10.44 0.35
N GLY A 212 -15.08 11.58 -0.20
CA GLY A 212 -13.93 11.63 -1.10
C GLY A 212 -12.63 11.26 -0.40
N VAL A 213 -12.43 11.79 0.82
CA VAL A 213 -11.25 11.48 1.64
C VAL A 213 -11.24 10.01 2.05
N LEU A 214 -12.39 9.50 2.47
CA LEU A 214 -12.57 8.09 2.79
C LEU A 214 -12.29 7.20 1.57
N ALA A 215 -12.86 7.52 0.41
CA ALA A 215 -12.58 6.81 -0.84
C ALA A 215 -11.10 6.82 -1.22
N ALA A 216 -10.38 7.93 -1.00
CA ALA A 216 -8.94 8.00 -1.21
C ALA A 216 -8.16 7.05 -0.30
N LEU A 217 -8.54 6.93 0.97
CA LEU A 217 -7.90 6.02 1.92
C LEU A 217 -8.19 4.55 1.59
N LEU A 218 -9.45 4.24 1.25
CA LEU A 218 -9.87 2.92 0.79
C LEU A 218 -9.09 2.51 -0.47
N LEU A 219 -9.03 3.39 -1.46
CA LEU A 219 -8.27 3.16 -2.68
C LEU A 219 -6.80 2.91 -2.38
N ARG A 220 -6.18 3.70 -1.50
CA ARG A 220 -4.75 3.51 -1.20
C ARG A 220 -4.45 2.17 -0.56
N ALA A 221 -5.34 1.68 0.30
CA ALA A 221 -5.19 0.36 0.91
C ALA A 221 -5.35 -0.78 -0.11
N LEU A 222 -6.31 -0.67 -1.03
CA LEU A 222 -6.72 -1.80 -1.87
C LEU A 222 -6.13 -1.79 -3.29
N PHE A 223 -5.69 -0.63 -3.79
CA PHE A 223 -5.37 -0.43 -5.21
C PHE A 223 -4.24 -1.34 -5.70
N ASN A 224 -3.18 -1.50 -4.90
CA ASN A 224 -2.04 -2.35 -5.29
C ASN A 224 -2.47 -3.82 -5.42
N GLY A 225 -3.26 -4.34 -4.48
CA GLY A 225 -3.79 -5.70 -4.54
C GLY A 225 -4.69 -5.93 -5.75
N LEU A 226 -5.62 -5.00 -6.02
CA LEU A 226 -6.51 -5.07 -7.19
C LEU A 226 -5.73 -5.04 -8.52
N LEU A 227 -4.67 -4.24 -8.59
CA LEU A 227 -3.85 -4.16 -9.80
C LEU A 227 -2.97 -5.39 -10.00
N GLN A 228 -2.39 -5.92 -8.92
CA GLN A 228 -1.67 -7.19 -8.97
C GLN A 228 -2.57 -8.35 -9.42
N GLU A 229 -3.84 -8.39 -9.00
CA GLU A 229 -4.82 -9.36 -9.48
C GLU A 229 -5.01 -9.25 -11.01
N GLN A 230 -5.10 -8.02 -11.56
CA GLN A 230 -5.19 -7.82 -13.01
C GLN A 230 -3.95 -8.30 -13.75
N LEU A 231 -2.77 -8.17 -13.16
CA LEU A 231 -1.52 -8.65 -13.76
C LEU A 231 -1.39 -10.17 -13.66
N ALA A 232 -1.78 -10.78 -12.54
CA ALA A 232 -1.71 -12.23 -12.33
C ALA A 232 -2.62 -13.02 -13.27
N HIS A 233 -3.79 -12.47 -13.62
CA HIS A 233 -4.69 -13.09 -14.60
C HIS A 233 -4.18 -13.02 -16.04
N GLN A 234 -3.14 -12.24 -16.30
CA GLN A 234 -2.65 -11.96 -17.64
C GLN A 234 -1.25 -12.54 -17.83
N ASN A 235 -1.17 -13.75 -18.40
CA ASN A 235 0.09 -14.39 -18.83
C ASN A 235 0.89 -13.48 -19.78
N GLN A 236 1.66 -12.53 -19.24
CA GLN A 236 2.51 -11.56 -19.94
C GLN A 236 1.77 -10.55 -20.82
N ARG A 237 0.48 -10.28 -20.54
CA ARG A 237 -0.28 -9.20 -21.21
C ARG A 237 -0.37 -7.97 -20.30
N LEU A 238 -0.46 -6.81 -20.95
CA LEU A 238 -0.63 -5.52 -20.31
C LEU A 238 -2.01 -5.41 -19.62
N PRO A 239 -2.12 -4.80 -18.43
CA PRO A 239 -3.34 -4.86 -17.63
C PRO A 239 -4.55 -4.22 -18.32
N GLU A 240 -5.73 -4.79 -18.07
CA GLU A 240 -7.03 -4.19 -18.41
C GLU A 240 -7.48 -3.25 -17.29
N LEU A 241 -7.03 -1.99 -17.33
CA LEU A 241 -7.37 -1.03 -16.28
C LEU A 241 -8.89 -0.73 -16.24
N GLY A 242 -9.63 -1.00 -17.32
CA GLY A 242 -11.08 -0.92 -17.33
C GLY A 242 -11.76 -1.93 -16.39
N ALA A 243 -11.20 -3.13 -16.23
CA ALA A 243 -11.69 -4.12 -15.28
C ALA A 243 -11.38 -3.70 -13.83
N LEU A 244 -10.17 -3.18 -13.60
CA LEU A 244 -9.79 -2.58 -12.31
C LEU A 244 -10.77 -1.47 -11.90
N LEU A 245 -11.10 -0.55 -12.80
CA LEU A 245 -12.04 0.53 -12.49
C LEU A 245 -13.44 0.02 -12.12
N LYS A 246 -13.88 -1.09 -12.72
CA LYS A 246 -15.15 -1.74 -12.35
C LYS A 246 -15.07 -2.33 -10.94
N GLN A 247 -13.97 -2.98 -10.57
CA GLN A 247 -13.74 -3.51 -9.23
C GLN A 247 -13.71 -2.38 -8.19
N VAL A 248 -12.96 -1.31 -8.46
CA VAL A 248 -12.93 -0.11 -7.62
C VAL A 248 -14.33 0.49 -7.43
N ASN A 249 -15.09 0.66 -8.51
CA ASN A 249 -16.46 1.18 -8.43
C ASN A 249 -17.38 0.28 -7.61
N HIS A 250 -17.18 -1.04 -7.68
CA HIS A 250 -17.93 -1.99 -6.87
C HIS A 250 -17.59 -1.85 -5.39
N LEU A 251 -16.30 -1.75 -5.04
CA LEU A 251 -15.83 -1.55 -3.66
C LEU A 251 -16.35 -0.24 -3.07
N LEU A 252 -16.30 0.87 -3.82
CA LEU A 252 -16.85 2.16 -3.38
C LEU A 252 -18.36 2.08 -3.08
N ARG A 253 -19.11 1.28 -3.86
CA ARG A 253 -20.54 1.03 -3.62
C ARG A 253 -20.76 0.13 -2.41
N GLN A 254 -19.96 -0.92 -2.23
CA GLN A 254 -20.03 -1.82 -1.07
C GLN A 254 -19.71 -1.09 0.24
N ALA A 255 -18.75 -0.18 0.22
CA ALA A 255 -18.40 0.69 1.33
C ALA A 255 -19.45 1.79 1.61
N ASN A 256 -20.59 1.80 0.90
CA ASN A 256 -21.66 2.78 1.04
C ASN A 256 -21.19 4.24 0.98
N LEU A 257 -20.28 4.55 0.05
CA LEU A 257 -19.77 5.90 -0.16
C LEU A 257 -20.56 6.61 -1.28
N PRO A 258 -21.65 7.35 -0.99
CA PRO A 258 -22.34 8.12 -2.01
C PRO A 258 -21.45 9.28 -2.47
N GLY A 259 -21.45 9.52 -3.78
CA GLY A 259 -20.68 10.59 -4.38
C GLY A 259 -20.24 10.25 -5.79
N GLN A 260 -19.57 11.20 -6.43
CA GLN A 260 -18.86 10.96 -7.67
C GLN A 260 -17.36 10.96 -7.39
N PHE A 261 -16.66 9.97 -7.92
CA PHE A 261 -15.24 9.76 -7.69
C PHE A 261 -14.50 9.80 -9.03
N PRO A 262 -14.16 10.99 -9.54
CA PRO A 262 -13.30 11.12 -10.70
C PRO A 262 -11.94 10.48 -10.43
N LEU A 263 -11.58 9.45 -11.19
CA LEU A 263 -10.36 8.68 -11.00
C LEU A 263 -9.63 8.52 -12.33
N LEU A 264 -8.32 8.74 -12.33
CA LEU A 264 -7.42 8.39 -13.41
C LEU A 264 -6.47 7.33 -12.90
N VAL A 265 -6.27 6.27 -13.67
CA VAL A 265 -5.34 5.19 -13.34
C VAL A 265 -4.33 5.07 -14.47
N GLY A 266 -3.06 4.92 -14.09
CA GLY A 266 -1.97 4.69 -15.01
C GLY A 266 -1.13 3.48 -14.61
N TYR A 267 -0.61 2.79 -15.61
CA TYR A 267 0.36 1.72 -15.47
C TYR A 267 1.45 1.92 -16.51
N TYR A 268 2.71 1.82 -16.09
CA TYR A 268 3.87 1.98 -16.94
C TYR A 268 4.77 0.76 -16.81
N HIS A 269 5.06 0.13 -17.94
CA HIS A 269 6.05 -0.94 -18.03
C HIS A 269 7.33 -0.38 -18.65
N ARG A 270 8.43 -0.40 -17.87
CA ARG A 270 9.72 0.20 -18.23
C ARG A 270 10.36 -0.45 -19.46
N GLU A 271 10.57 -1.76 -19.46
CA GLU A 271 11.26 -2.43 -20.58
C GLU A 271 10.49 -2.36 -21.89
N LEU A 272 9.16 -2.51 -21.82
CA LEU A 272 8.28 -2.35 -22.98
C LEU A 272 8.08 -0.88 -23.38
N LYS A 273 8.53 0.05 -22.54
CA LYS A 273 8.39 1.50 -22.69
C LYS A 273 6.96 1.89 -22.95
N ASN A 274 6.02 1.30 -22.22
CA ASN A 274 4.61 1.38 -22.55
C ASN A 274 3.81 1.93 -21.38
N LEU A 275 3.13 3.06 -21.63
CA LEU A 275 2.22 3.70 -20.71
C LEU A 275 0.78 3.34 -21.07
N ILE A 276 0.00 2.97 -20.06
CA ILE A 276 -1.42 2.72 -20.17
C ILE A 276 -2.14 3.68 -19.25
N LEU A 277 -3.17 4.35 -19.77
CA LEU A 277 -4.00 5.27 -19.00
C LEU A 277 -5.47 5.00 -19.24
N VAL A 278 -6.24 5.09 -18.17
CA VAL A 278 -7.69 5.12 -18.23
C VAL A 278 -8.21 6.19 -17.29
N SER A 279 -9.25 6.92 -17.72
CA SER A 279 -9.91 7.92 -16.89
C SER A 279 -11.39 7.62 -16.76
N ALA A 280 -11.90 7.81 -15.55
CA ALA A 280 -13.29 7.76 -15.15
C ALA A 280 -13.64 9.08 -14.45
N GLY A 281 -14.03 10.09 -15.21
CA GLY A 281 -14.45 11.41 -14.75
C GLY A 281 -13.38 12.49 -14.68
N LEU A 282 -12.09 12.17 -14.81
CA LEU A 282 -11.00 13.16 -14.78
C LEU A 282 -10.59 13.58 -16.20
N ASN A 283 -10.23 14.85 -16.36
CA ASN A 283 -9.63 15.31 -17.60
C ASN A 283 -8.13 15.12 -17.51
N ALA A 284 -7.53 14.64 -18.61
CA ALA A 284 -6.10 14.55 -18.68
C ALA A 284 -5.57 14.71 -20.10
N THR A 285 -4.34 15.17 -20.20
CA THR A 285 -3.59 15.27 -21.45
C THR A 285 -2.22 14.66 -21.25
N LEU A 286 -1.89 13.67 -22.08
CA LEU A 286 -0.59 13.04 -22.14
C LEU A 286 0.29 13.77 -23.16
N ASN A 287 1.53 14.06 -22.81
CA ASN A 287 2.54 14.60 -23.70
C ASN A 287 3.79 13.71 -23.65
N THR A 288 4.20 13.16 -24.79
CA THR A 288 5.38 12.28 -24.92
C THR A 288 6.57 12.96 -25.61
N GLY A 289 6.57 14.29 -25.68
CA GLY A 289 7.55 15.10 -26.41
C GLY A 289 7.21 15.25 -27.90
N GLU A 290 6.83 14.16 -28.55
CA GLU A 290 6.45 14.15 -29.97
C GLU A 290 4.94 14.38 -30.19
N HIS A 291 4.12 13.87 -29.27
CA HIS A 291 2.67 13.85 -29.41
C HIS A 291 1.98 14.37 -28.15
N GLN A 292 0.86 15.08 -28.33
CA GLN A 292 -0.05 15.44 -27.27
C GLN A 292 -1.39 14.74 -27.50
N VAL A 293 -1.81 13.92 -26.54
CA VAL A 293 -3.05 13.13 -26.62
C VAL A 293 -3.98 13.53 -25.49
N GLN A 294 -5.18 13.99 -25.85
CA GLN A 294 -6.27 14.19 -24.89
C GLN A 294 -6.82 12.82 -24.48
N ILE A 295 -6.85 12.54 -23.18
CA ILE A 295 -7.41 11.30 -22.64
C ILE A 295 -8.92 11.45 -22.55
N SER A 296 -9.66 10.45 -23.03
CA SER A 296 -11.12 10.39 -22.86
C SER A 296 -11.43 10.44 -21.37
N ASN A 297 -12.21 11.43 -20.94
CA ASN A 297 -12.50 11.62 -19.53
C ASN A 297 -13.43 10.54 -18.97
N GLY A 298 -14.26 9.89 -19.80
CA GLY A 298 -15.21 8.88 -19.33
C GLY A 298 -16.23 9.47 -18.35
N VAL A 299 -16.79 8.61 -17.49
CA VAL A 299 -17.78 9.00 -16.48
C VAL A 299 -17.20 8.74 -15.08
N PRO A 300 -17.35 9.65 -14.10
CA PRO A 300 -16.91 9.42 -12.73
C PRO A 300 -17.44 8.10 -12.15
N LEU A 301 -16.64 7.43 -11.31
CA LEU A 301 -17.12 6.32 -10.51
C LEU A 301 -18.19 6.81 -9.52
N GLY A 302 -19.03 5.90 -9.02
CA GLY A 302 -20.20 6.23 -8.19
C GLY A 302 -21.43 6.71 -8.98
N THR A 303 -21.32 6.93 -10.30
CA THR A 303 -22.48 7.23 -11.15
C THR A 303 -23.26 5.97 -11.54
N LEU A 304 -24.53 6.14 -11.96
CA LEU A 304 -25.40 5.03 -12.42
C LEU A 304 -25.09 4.57 -13.85
N GLY A 305 -24.30 5.31 -14.62
CA GLY A 305 -24.02 5.02 -16.03
C GLY A 305 -23.02 3.88 -16.23
N ASN A 306 -23.10 3.20 -17.37
CA ASN A 306 -21.98 2.38 -17.85
C ASN A 306 -20.82 3.32 -18.15
N ALA A 307 -19.70 3.16 -17.45
CA ALA A 307 -18.50 3.93 -17.74
C ALA A 307 -17.99 3.51 -19.13
N TYR A 308 -18.10 4.41 -20.12
CA TYR A 308 -17.39 4.26 -21.39
C TYR A 308 -15.91 4.55 -21.12
N LEU A 309 -15.14 3.48 -20.91
CA LEU A 309 -13.73 3.54 -20.55
C LEU A 309 -12.90 3.22 -21.79
N ASN A 310 -12.26 4.24 -22.36
CA ASN A 310 -11.26 4.06 -23.40
C ASN A 310 -9.89 4.02 -22.76
N GLN A 311 -9.25 2.85 -22.80
CA GLN A 311 -7.88 2.68 -22.39
C GLN A 311 -6.95 3.20 -23.49
N LEU A 312 -6.11 4.17 -23.14
CA LEU A 312 -5.01 4.63 -23.99
C LEU A 312 -3.79 3.76 -23.71
N SER A 313 -3.11 3.29 -24.76
CA SER A 313 -1.78 2.68 -24.65
C SER A 313 -0.82 3.47 -25.55
N GLN A 314 0.31 3.90 -25.00
CA GLN A 314 1.28 4.72 -25.70
C GLN A 314 2.70 4.26 -25.37
N ARG A 315 3.46 3.90 -26.40
CA ARG A 315 4.90 3.70 -26.26
C ARG A 315 5.60 5.04 -26.08
N CYS A 316 6.37 5.18 -25.00
CA CYS A 316 7.16 6.36 -24.67
C CYS A 316 8.16 6.05 -23.55
N ASP A 317 9.36 6.62 -23.65
CA ASP A 317 10.41 6.53 -22.61
C ASP A 317 10.25 7.59 -21.52
N ALA A 318 9.73 8.74 -21.93
CA ALA A 318 9.44 9.86 -21.06
C ALA A 318 8.09 10.46 -21.43
N TRP A 319 7.35 10.87 -20.42
CA TRP A 319 6.03 11.43 -20.60
C TRP A 319 5.65 12.39 -19.48
N GLN A 320 4.75 13.30 -19.82
CA GLN A 320 4.11 14.22 -18.89
C GLN A 320 2.59 14.09 -19.02
N CYS A 321 1.93 13.74 -17.92
CA CYS A 321 0.48 13.71 -17.83
C CYS A 321 -0.02 14.93 -17.03
N GLN A 322 -0.78 15.81 -17.67
CA GLN A 322 -1.49 16.90 -17.00
C GLN A 322 -2.89 16.43 -16.68
N ILE A 323 -3.26 16.44 -15.40
CA ILE A 323 -4.53 15.94 -14.88
C ILE A 323 -5.25 17.10 -14.22
N TRP A 324 -6.55 17.25 -14.47
CA TRP A 324 -7.36 18.28 -13.81
C TRP A 324 -8.81 17.87 -13.61
N GLY A 325 -9.36 18.39 -12.53
CA GLY A 325 -10.75 18.20 -12.11
C GLY A 325 -11.26 19.42 -11.34
N THR A 326 -12.32 19.23 -10.57
CA THR A 326 -12.83 20.26 -9.66
C THR A 326 -11.86 20.48 -8.49
N GLY A 327 -11.13 19.43 -8.09
CA GLY A 327 -10.12 19.45 -7.04
C GLY A 327 -8.78 20.08 -7.42
N GLY A 328 -8.65 20.65 -8.61
CA GLY A 328 -7.45 21.39 -9.03
C GLY A 328 -6.70 20.74 -10.18
N ARG A 329 -5.37 20.94 -10.21
CA ARG A 329 -4.50 20.51 -11.31
C ARG A 329 -3.24 19.83 -10.78
N LEU A 330 -2.88 18.73 -11.40
CA LEU A 330 -1.67 17.97 -11.13
C LEU A 330 -0.92 17.73 -12.45
N ARG A 331 0.40 17.86 -12.43
CA ARG A 331 1.28 17.49 -13.53
C ARG A 331 2.20 16.39 -13.05
N LEU A 332 2.03 15.18 -13.58
CA LEU A 332 2.90 14.04 -13.33
C LEU A 332 3.87 13.89 -14.50
N MET A 333 5.14 13.64 -14.20
CA MET A 333 6.20 13.43 -15.17
C MET A 333 6.94 12.15 -14.81
N LEU A 334 7.25 11.34 -15.82
CA LEU A 334 8.06 10.15 -15.69
C LEU A 334 9.09 10.12 -16.82
N SER A 335 10.30 9.67 -16.50
CA SER A 335 11.29 9.23 -17.49
C SER A 335 11.93 7.93 -17.02
N ALA A 336 11.97 6.90 -17.88
CA ALA A 336 12.79 5.72 -17.66
C ALA A 336 14.28 6.11 -17.69
N GLU A 337 15.07 5.60 -16.74
CA GLU A 337 16.54 5.73 -16.76
C GLU A 337 17.20 4.79 -17.76
#